data_AF-A0A7S4J2N3-F1
#
_entry.id   AF-A0A7S4J2N3-F1
#
_cell.length_a   1.000
_cell.length_b   1.000
_cell.length_c   1.000
_cell.angle_alpha   90.00
_cell.angle_beta   90.00
_cell.angle_gamma   90.00
#
_symmetry.space_group_name_H-M   'P 1'
#
loop_
_entity.id
_entity.type
_entity.pdbx_description
1 polymer ?
#
loop_
_entity_poly.entity_id
_entity_poly.type
_entity_poly.pdbx_seq_one_letter_code
_entity_poly.pdbx_strand_id
1 'polypeptide(L)'
;PAHDIAVRALVALGYSRIDAQALLGEPSCHLLSTAQWRCFLRDLVPSGRPRALDVGAAVGHVTASLAPLFASTSAVEISPVLVDTLRGRSIPAAMTAGG
;
A
#
# COMPACT_ATOMS: atom_id res chain seq x y z
N PRO A 1 -9.28 -11.50 -20.63
CA PRO A 1 -10.27 -12.57 -20.37
C PRO A 1 -10.08 -13.26 -19.01
N ALA A 2 -8.94 -13.93 -18.76
CA ALA A 2 -8.68 -14.59 -17.47
C ALA A 2 -8.64 -13.61 -16.29
N HIS A 3 -8.05 -12.42 -16.49
CA HIS A 3 -8.00 -11.36 -15.49
C HIS A 3 -9.40 -10.85 -15.06
N ASP A 4 -10.30 -10.59 -16.02
CA ASP A 4 -11.66 -10.12 -15.69
C ASP A 4 -12.46 -11.19 -14.93
N ILE A 5 -12.23 -12.47 -15.27
CA ILE A 5 -12.81 -13.60 -14.54
C ILE A 5 -12.29 -13.64 -13.10
N ALA A 6 -10.98 -13.45 -12.89
CA ALA A 6 -10.39 -13.43 -11.56
C ALA A 6 -10.91 -12.26 -10.70
N VAL A 7 -11.02 -11.06 -11.28
CA VAL A 7 -11.61 -9.89 -10.59
C VAL A 7 -13.06 -10.17 -10.21
N ARG A 8 -13.87 -10.70 -11.13
CA ARG A 8 -15.28 -11.04 -10.86
C ARG A 8 -15.42 -12.11 -9.80
N ALA A 9 -14.54 -13.11 -9.79
CA ALA A 9 -14.53 -14.16 -8.78
C ALA A 9 -14.25 -13.57 -7.38
N LEU A 10 -13.26 -12.69 -7.24
CA LEU A 10 -12.98 -12.02 -5.97
C LEU A 10 -14.13 -11.10 -5.55
N VAL A 11 -14.74 -10.36 -6.48
CA VAL A 11 -15.93 -9.54 -6.17
C VAL A 11 -17.10 -10.41 -5.69
N ALA A 12 -17.32 -11.58 -6.32
CA ALA A 12 -18.34 -12.52 -5.89
C ALA A 12 -18.05 -13.12 -4.49
N LEU A 13 -16.79 -13.14 -4.07
CA LEU A 13 -16.35 -13.54 -2.73
C LEU A 13 -16.45 -12.41 -1.69
N GLY A 14 -16.98 -11.25 -2.06
CA GLY A 14 -17.23 -10.12 -1.15
C GLY A 14 -16.11 -9.09 -1.08
N TYR A 15 -15.07 -9.21 -1.90
CA TYR A 15 -14.05 -8.17 -2.03
C TYR A 15 -14.60 -6.96 -2.79
N SER A 16 -14.16 -5.75 -2.42
CA SER A 16 -14.42 -4.60 -3.29
C SER A 16 -13.69 -4.82 -4.62
N ARG A 17 -14.18 -4.18 -5.69
CA ARG A 17 -13.51 -4.26 -7.00
C ARG A 17 -12.05 -3.77 -6.92
N ILE A 18 -11.79 -2.78 -6.07
CA ILE A 18 -10.46 -2.20 -5.83
C ILE A 18 -9.57 -3.23 -5.14
N ASP A 19 -10.04 -3.90 -4.08
CA ASP A 19 -9.28 -4.96 -3.40
C ASP A 19 -9.00 -6.14 -4.34
N ALA A 20 -10.01 -6.54 -5.12
CA ALA A 20 -9.89 -7.62 -6.10
C ALA A 20 -8.81 -7.32 -7.14
N GLN A 21 -8.79 -6.09 -7.67
CA GLN A 21 -7.75 -5.65 -8.59
C GLN A 21 -6.38 -5.61 -7.89
N ALA A 22 -6.31 -5.04 -6.68
CA ALA A 22 -5.06 -4.91 -5.94
C ALA A 22 -4.41 -6.27 -5.64
N LEU A 23 -5.22 -7.27 -5.24
CA LEU A 23 -4.78 -8.65 -5.02
C LEU A 23 -4.28 -9.34 -6.29
N LEU A 24 -4.78 -8.94 -7.45
CA LEU A 24 -4.35 -9.43 -8.76
C LEU A 24 -3.19 -8.63 -9.37
N GLY A 25 -2.66 -7.65 -8.63
CA GLY A 25 -1.52 -6.82 -9.05
C GLY A 25 -1.88 -5.59 -9.88
N GLU A 26 -3.17 -5.24 -9.97
CA GLU A 26 -3.71 -4.21 -10.86
C GLU A 26 -4.55 -3.13 -10.12
N PRO A 27 -4.70 -1.94 -10.69
CA PRO A 27 -3.56 -1.20 -11.20
C PRO A 27 -2.61 -0.92 -10.05
N SER A 28 -1.31 -1.11 -10.27
CA SER A 28 -0.35 -0.61 -9.31
C SER A 28 -0.47 0.91 -9.23
N CYS A 29 -0.81 1.45 -8.06
CA CYS A 29 -0.71 2.89 -7.77
C CYS A 29 0.79 3.30 -7.66
N HIS A 30 1.60 2.98 -8.67
CA HIS A 30 2.97 3.49 -8.80
C HIS A 30 2.90 4.89 -9.39
N LEU A 31 2.72 5.89 -8.54
CA LEU A 31 2.77 7.29 -8.98
C LEU A 31 4.21 7.78 -9.10
N LEU A 32 5.09 7.40 -8.17
CA LEU A 32 6.45 7.92 -8.08
C LEU A 32 7.44 6.83 -7.66
N SER A 33 8.62 6.85 -8.29
CA SER A 33 9.81 6.13 -7.83
C SER A 33 10.36 6.76 -6.53
N THR A 34 11.20 6.01 -5.80
CA THR A 34 11.90 6.54 -4.62
C THR A 34 12.70 7.82 -4.92
N ALA A 35 13.28 7.95 -6.11
CA ALA A 35 14.01 9.16 -6.51
C ALA A 35 13.08 10.37 -6.69
N GLN A 36 11.91 10.17 -7.28
CA GLN A 36 10.90 11.21 -7.41
C GLN A 36 10.32 11.62 -6.05
N TRP A 37 10.07 10.65 -5.16
CA TRP A 37 9.66 10.94 -3.78
C TRP A 37 10.71 11.75 -3.04
N ARG A 38 12.00 11.41 -3.16
CA ARG A 38 13.08 12.18 -2.55
C ARG A 38 13.10 13.62 -3.08
N CYS A 39 12.83 13.82 -4.36
CA CYS A 39 12.77 15.16 -4.94
C CYS A 39 11.60 15.96 -4.37
N PHE A 40 10.42 15.35 -4.25
CA PHE A 40 9.20 15.99 -3.77
C PHE A 40 9.25 16.30 -2.27
N LEU A 41 9.84 15.39 -1.48
CA LEU A 41 9.91 15.51 -0.03
C LEU A 41 11.19 16.20 0.45
N ARG A 42 12.00 16.76 -0.46
CA ARG A 42 13.34 17.30 -0.15
C ARG A 42 13.34 18.28 1.02
N ASP A 43 12.32 19.14 1.09
CA ASP A 43 12.21 20.18 2.12
C ASP A 43 11.46 19.71 3.37
N LEU A 44 10.86 18.51 3.32
CA LEU A 44 10.03 17.91 4.36
C LEU A 44 10.71 16.78 5.12
N VAL A 45 11.82 16.25 4.59
CA VAL A 45 12.68 15.27 5.25
C VAL A 45 13.83 16.06 5.90
N PRO A 46 13.67 16.54 7.15
CA PRO A 46 14.76 17.18 7.87
C PRO A 46 15.97 16.24 7.93
N SER A 47 17.14 16.79 8.28
CA SER A 47 18.40 16.05 8.40
C SER A 47 18.32 14.80 9.30
N GLY A 48 17.31 14.66 10.15
CA GLY A 48 16.90 13.40 10.78
C GLY A 48 15.84 12.67 9.95
N ARG A 49 16.12 11.44 9.52
CA ARG A 49 15.16 10.59 8.77
C ARG A 49 13.84 10.48 9.55
N PRO A 50 12.73 11.09 9.11
CA PRO A 50 11.47 11.05 9.83
C PRO A 50 10.84 9.65 9.78
N ARG A 51 9.72 9.45 10.48
CA ARG A 51 8.92 8.22 10.39
C ARG A 51 7.70 8.49 9.51
N ALA A 52 7.25 7.51 8.71
CA ALA A 52 6.06 7.64 7.88
C ALA A 52 4.94 6.68 8.33
N LEU A 53 3.70 7.16 8.22
CA LEU A 53 2.50 6.35 8.32
C LEU A 53 1.78 6.43 6.97
N ASP A 54 1.54 5.28 6.35
CA ASP A 54 0.76 5.14 5.12
C ASP A 54 -0.68 4.75 5.46
N VAL A 55 -1.66 5.57 5.07
CA VAL A 55 -3.07 5.40 5.43
C VAL A 55 -3.87 4.96 4.20
N GLY A 56 -4.49 3.78 4.26
CA GLY A 56 -5.08 3.15 3.09
C GLY A 56 -4.00 2.57 2.18
N ALA A 57 -3.08 1.82 2.77
CA ALA A 57 -1.85 1.39 2.11
C ALA A 57 -2.07 0.35 0.99
N ALA A 58 -3.27 -0.23 0.88
CA ALA A 58 -3.59 -1.27 -0.08
C ALA A 58 -2.56 -2.43 0.00
N VAL A 59 -1.91 -2.76 -1.12
CA VAL A 59 -0.83 -3.79 -1.18
C VAL A 59 0.57 -3.25 -0.85
N GLY A 60 0.69 -1.99 -0.42
CA GLY A 60 1.92 -1.40 0.12
C GLY A 60 2.94 -0.93 -0.91
N HIS A 61 2.55 -0.75 -2.18
CA HIS A 61 3.47 -0.29 -3.23
C HIS A 61 4.03 1.11 -2.95
N VAL A 62 3.19 2.04 -2.47
CA VAL A 62 3.63 3.38 -2.07
C VAL A 62 4.53 3.30 -0.84
N THR A 63 4.11 2.54 0.19
CA THR A 63 4.92 2.31 1.40
C THR A 63 6.32 1.81 1.06
N ALA A 64 6.44 0.81 0.18
CA ALA A 64 7.71 0.25 -0.24
C ALA A 64 8.59 1.27 -0.99
N SER A 65 7.99 2.12 -1.84
CA SER A 65 8.73 3.18 -2.57
C SER A 65 9.24 4.29 -1.64
N LEU A 66 8.52 4.58 -0.56
CA LEU A 66 8.87 5.59 0.44
C LEU A 66 9.86 5.06 1.48
N ALA A 67 9.79 3.77 1.82
CA ALA A 67 10.56 3.16 2.91
C ALA A 67 12.05 3.54 2.97
N PRO A 68 12.81 3.62 1.86
CA PRO A 68 14.21 4.01 1.90
C PRO A 68 14.46 5.45 2.37
N LEU A 69 13.45 6.33 2.36
CA LEU A 69 13.58 7.75 2.72
C LEU A 69 13.35 8.03 4.20
N PHE A 70 12.74 7.10 4.93
CA PHE A 70 12.33 7.28 6.33
C PHE A 70 13.14 6.36 7.26
N ALA A 71 13.16 6.66 8.56
CA ALA A 71 13.75 5.79 9.58
C ALA A 71 12.91 4.54 9.82
N SER A 72 11.58 4.67 9.70
CA SER A 72 10.64 3.57 9.74
C SER A 72 9.37 3.94 8.97
N THR A 73 8.69 2.93 8.44
CA THR A 73 7.38 3.06 7.82
C THR A 73 6.42 2.09 8.47
N SER A 74 5.19 2.54 8.70
CA SER A 74 4.08 1.71 9.12
C SER A 74 2.89 1.99 8.20
N ALA A 75 1.96 1.05 8.13
CA ALA A 75 0.77 1.14 7.31
C ALA A 75 -0.50 0.92 8.15
N VAL A 76 -1.61 1.50 7.71
CA VAL A 76 -2.95 1.16 8.16
C VAL A 76 -3.87 0.86 6.99
N GLU A 77 -4.76 -0.10 7.19
CA GLU A 77 -5.70 -0.59 6.17
C GLU A 77 -6.98 -1.12 6.83
N ILE A 78 -8.12 -1.03 6.14
CA ILE A 78 -9.41 -1.53 6.64
C ILE A 78 -9.66 -2.98 6.24
N SER A 79 -9.08 -3.44 5.13
CA SER A 79 -9.23 -4.80 4.63
C SER A 79 -8.30 -5.77 5.38
N PRO A 80 -8.83 -6.78 6.09
CA PRO A 80 -8.00 -7.76 6.81
C PRO A 80 -7.02 -8.49 5.88
N VAL A 81 -7.46 -8.80 4.67
CA VAL A 81 -6.66 -9.52 3.67
C VAL A 81 -5.50 -8.67 3.16
N LEU A 82 -5.71 -7.36 3.01
CA LEU A 82 -4.63 -6.45 2.64
C LEU A 82 -3.67 -6.20 3.81
N VAL A 83 -4.15 -6.15 5.06
CA VAL A 83 -3.29 -6.13 6.25
C VAL A 83 -2.36 -7.35 6.28
N ASP A 84 -2.89 -8.54 6.03
CA ASP A 84 -2.08 -9.76 5.98
C ASP A 84 -1.10 -9.74 4.81
N THR A 85 -1.50 -9.20 3.65
CA THR A 85 -0.63 -8.99 2.50
C THR A 85 0.54 -8.05 2.83
N LEU A 86 0.28 -6.94 3.51
CA LEU A 86 1.30 -5.98 3.95
C LEU A 86 2.29 -6.62 4.93
N ARG A 87 1.79 -7.38 5.90
CA ARG A 87 2.62 -8.11 6.87
C ARG A 87 3.48 -9.17 6.19
N GLY A 88 2.93 -9.90 5.22
CA GLY A 88 3.68 -10.85 4.38
C GLY A 88 4.82 -10.19 3.59
N ARG A 89 4.71 -8.88 3.32
CA ARG A 89 5.77 -8.05 2.69
C ARG A 89 6.71 -7.40 3.70
N SER A 90 6.67 -7.79 4.97
CA SER A 90 7.45 -7.20 6.06
C SER A 90 7.18 -5.71 6.29
N ILE A 91 5.98 -5.22 5.92
CA ILE A 91 5.53 -3.86 6.23
C ILE A 91 4.72 -3.93 7.53
N PRO A 92 5.13 -3.24 8.62
CA PRO A 92 4.34 -3.15 9.84
C PRO A 92 2.96 -2.55 9.56
N ALA A 93 1.89 -3.33 9.74
CA ALA A 93 0.53 -2.92 9.40
C ALA A 93 -0.47 -3.19 10.53
N ALA A 94 -1.35 -2.22 10.76
CA ALA A 94 -2.49 -2.33 11.67
C ALA A 94 -3.82 -2.18 10.92
N MET A 95 -4.85 -2.86 11.40
CA MET A 95 -6.19 -2.70 10.87
C MET A 95 -6.87 -1.49 11.52
N THR A 96 -7.44 -0.59 10.74
CA THR A 96 -8.29 0.50 11.27
C THR A 96 -9.75 0.07 11.23
N ALA A 97 -10.49 0.31 12.31
CA ALA A 97 -11.94 0.06 12.31
C ALA A 97 -12.62 0.96 11.27
N GLY A 98 -13.30 0.37 10.30
CA GLY A 98 -14.20 1.10 9.42
C GLY A 98 -15.37 1.65 10.25
N GLY A 99 -15.61 2.95 10.14
CA GLY A 99 -16.79 3.61 10.71
C GLY A 99 -18.07 3.26 9.96
#